data_AF-A0A1M7Z036-F1
#
_entry.id   AF-A0A1M7Z036-F1
#
_cell.length_a   1.000
_cell.length_b   1.000
_cell.length_c   1.000
_cell.angle_alpha   90.00
_cell.angle_beta   90.00
_cell.angle_gamma   90.00
#
_symmetry.space_group_name_H-M   'P 1'
#
loop_
_entity.id
_entity.type
_entity.pdbx_description
1 polymer ?
#
loop_
_entity_poly.entity_id
_entity_poly.type
_entity_poly.pdbx_seq_one_letter_code
_entity_poly.pdbx_strand_id
1 'polypeptide(L)' 'MPATITYDPHFSQKAREYLIQLEDYLNETDQNNQNAREVLLYLNKLLTIHASVGGVTTMKVEVPE' A
#
# COMPACT_ATOMS: atom_id res chain seq x y z
N MET A 1 -7.16 2.58 -20.41
CA MET A 1 -7.65 1.82 -19.23
C MET A 1 -6.63 2.00 -18.11
N PRO A 2 -7.03 2.18 -16.84
CA PRO A 2 -6.07 2.17 -15.75
C PRO A 2 -5.34 0.82 -15.74
N ALA A 3 -4.01 0.85 -15.78
CA ALA A 3 -3.22 -0.36 -15.71
C ALA A 3 -3.41 -0.99 -14.32
N THR A 4 -4.07 -2.16 -14.27
CA THR A 4 -4.18 -2.92 -13.03
C THR A 4 -2.80 -3.47 -12.71
N ILE A 5 -2.13 -2.89 -11.71
CA ILE A 5 -0.85 -3.43 -11.24
C ILE A 5 -1.18 -4.70 -10.43
N THR A 6 -0.72 -5.85 -10.92
CA THR A 6 -0.83 -7.13 -10.22
C THR A 6 -0.22 -7.00 -8.83
N TYR A 7 -0.82 -7.66 -7.84
CA TYR A 7 -0.26 -7.68 -6.49
C TYR A 7 1.15 -8.27 -6.50
N ASP A 8 2.09 -7.49 -5.96
CA ASP A 8 3.45 -7.90 -5.70
C ASP A 8 3.80 -7.51 -4.26
N PRO A 9 4.13 -8.48 -3.39
CA PRO A 9 4.51 -8.24 -2.01
C PRO A 9 5.71 -7.28 -1.86
N HIS A 10 6.70 -7.35 -2.75
CA HIS A 10 7.90 -6.51 -2.70
C HIS A 10 7.56 -5.07 -3.07
N PHE A 11 6.74 -4.86 -4.10
CA PHE A 11 6.28 -3.51 -4.43
C PHE A 11 5.41 -2.91 -3.32
N SER A 12 4.56 -3.74 -2.70
CA SER A 12 3.71 -3.30 -1.57
C SER A 12 4.54 -2.90 -0.35
N GLN A 13 5.58 -3.68 -0.04
CA GLN A 13 6.51 -3.37 1.04
C GLN A 13 7.27 -2.06 0.77
N LYS A 14 7.83 -1.93 -0.44
CA LYS A 14 8.54 -0.73 -0.86
C LYS A 14 7.65 0.52 -0.89
N ALA A 15 6.38 0.36 -1.27
CA ALA A 15 5.41 1.44 -1.22
C ALA A 15 5.11 1.92 0.21
N ARG A 16 5.11 1.02 1.21
CA ARG A 16 5.01 1.42 2.62
C ARG A 16 6.23 2.21 3.07
N GLU A 17 7.43 1.78 2.69
CA GLU A 17 8.68 2.50 3.01
C GLU A 17 8.67 3.92 2.42
N TYR A 18 8.24 4.07 1.16
CA TYR A 18 8.07 5.39 0.55
C TYR A 18 6.99 6.22 1.21
N LEU A 19 5.91 5.61 1.68
CA LEU A 19 4.84 6.33 2.39
C LEU A 19 5.33 6.91 3.72
N ILE A 20 6.18 6.17 4.45
CA ILE A 20 6.82 6.63 5.69
C ILE A 20 7.77 7.81 5.39
N GLN A 21 8.63 7.67 4.37
CA GLN A 21 9.53 8.76 3.98
C GLN A 21 8.78 10.03 3.55
N LEU A 22 7.63 9.86 2.89
CA LEU A 22 6.76 10.98 2.52
C LEU A 22 6.14 11.65 3.74
N GLU A 23 5.68 10.87 4.72
CA GLU A 23 5.16 11.40 5.99
C GLU A 23 6.24 12.17 6.75
N ASP A 24 7.45 11.63 6.86
CA ASP A 24 8.59 12.30 7.49
C ASP A 24 8.92 13.62 6.79
N TYR A 25 8.99 13.63 5.45
CA TYR A 25 9.22 14.86 4.68
C TYR A 25 8.12 15.92 4.89
N LEU A 26 6.86 15.51 4.94
CA LEU A 26 5.74 16.41 5.18
C LEU A 26 5.76 16.98 6.61
N ASN A 27 6.23 16.20 7.58
CA ASN A 27 6.44 16.67 8.95
C ASN A 27 7.59 17.69 9.01
N GLU A 28 8.72 17.40 8.36
CA GLU A 28 9.89 18.30 8.34
C GLU A 28 9.61 19.64 7.66
N THR A 29 8.71 19.67 6.68
CA THR A 29 8.34 20.86 5.92
C THR A 29 7.14 21.63 6.48
N ASP A 30 6.58 21.20 7.63
CA ASP A 30 5.34 21.73 8.22
C ASP A 30 4.14 21.69 7.24
N GLN A 31 4.18 20.76 6.29
CA GLN A 31 3.13 20.54 5.29
C GLN A 31 2.20 19.38 5.66
N ASN A 32 2.40 18.73 6.81
CA ASN A 32 1.52 17.70 7.33
C ASN A 32 0.21 18.29 7.89
N ASN A 33 -0.57 18.92 7.00
CA ASN A 33 -1.91 19.38 7.29
C ASN A 33 -2.91 18.22 7.22
N GLN A 34 -4.16 18.50 7.59
CA GLN A 34 -5.21 17.48 7.63
C GLN A 34 -5.43 16.78 6.28
N ASN A 35 -5.33 17.50 5.16
CA ASN A 35 -5.48 16.91 3.83
C ASN A 35 -4.34 15.95 3.51
N ALA A 36 -3.10 16.32 3.86
CA ALA A 36 -1.94 15.46 3.67
C ALA A 36 -2.09 14.16 4.49
N ARG A 37 -2.54 14.26 5.74
CA ARG A 37 -2.82 13.10 6.59
C ARG A 37 -3.92 12.19 6.04
N GLU A 38 -5.00 12.76 5.50
CA GLU A 38 -6.07 11.99 4.87
C GLU A 38 -5.58 11.25 3.62
N VAL A 39 -4.75 11.89 2.80
CA VAL A 39 -4.13 11.25 1.63
C VAL A 39 -3.20 10.10 2.04
N LEU A 40 -2.31 10.32 3.01
CA LEU A 40 -1.42 9.27 3.52
C LEU A 40 -2.22 8.06 4.05
N LEU A 41 -3.30 8.33 4.80
CA LEU A 41 -4.18 7.28 5.31
C LEU A 41 -4.88 6.52 4.18
N TYR A 42 -5.34 7.22 3.14
CA TYR A 42 -5.97 6.59 1.98
C TYR A 42 -4.99 5.68 1.21
N LEU A 43 -3.77 6.15 0.98
CA LEU A 43 -2.70 5.37 0.35
C LEU A 43 -2.36 4.11 1.17
N ASN A 44 -2.25 4.23 2.49
CA ASN A 44 -1.99 3.08 3.36
C ASN A 44 -3.12 2.03 3.31
N LYS A 45 -4.38 2.49 3.27
CA LYS A 45 -5.54 1.59 3.11
C LYS A 45 -5.50 0.85 1.78
N LEU A 46 -5.18 1.53 0.68
CA LEU A 46 -5.05 0.90 -0.63
C LEU A 46 -3.97 -0.18 -0.65
N LEU A 47 -2.79 0.10 -0.08
CA LEU A 47 -1.71 -0.89 0.04
C LEU A 47 -2.10 -2.11 0.89
N THR A 48 -2.87 -1.88 1.95
CA THR A 48 -3.38 -2.97 2.81
C THR A 48 -4.38 -3.86 2.08
N ILE A 49 -5.35 -3.26 1.38
CA ILE A 49 -6.34 -4.02 0.60
C ILE A 49 -5.65 -4.83 -0.49
N HIS A 50 -4.69 -4.25 -1.21
CA HIS A 50 -3.92 -4.95 -2.23
C HIS A 50 -3.20 -6.18 -1.65
N ALA A 51 -2.62 -6.06 -0.46
CA ALA A 51 -2.02 -7.18 0.27
C ALA A 51 -3.02 -8.25 0.71
N SER A 52 -4.18 -7.86 1.21
CA SER A 52 -5.23 -8.81 1.60
C SER A 52 -5.79 -9.59 0.40
N VAL A 53 -5.97 -8.94 -0.76
CA VAL A 53 -6.43 -9.60 -1.99
C VAL A 53 -5.37 -10.58 -2.53
N GLY A 54 -4.09 -10.22 -2.46
CA GLY A 54 -2.98 -11.10 -2.81
C GLY A 54 -2.91 -12.36 -1.94
N GLY A 55 -3.06 -12.22 -0.62
CA GLY A 55 -3.03 -13.34 0.34
C GLY A 55 -4.21 -14.32 0.19
N VAL A 56 -5.38 -13.84 -0.23
CA VAL A 56 -6.55 -14.72 -0.51
C VAL A 56 -6.34 -15.57 -1.76
N THR A 57 -5.53 -15.09 -2.71
CA THR A 57 -5.30 -15.79 -3.99
C THR A 57 -4.28 -16.93 -3.86
N THR A 58 -3.30 -16.80 -2.95
CA THR A 58 -2.29 -17.84 -2.71
C THR A 58 -2.78 -18.98 -1.80
N MET A 59 -3.80 -18.76 -0.97
CA MET A 59 -4.38 -19.81 -0.11
C MET A 59 -5.32 -20.79 -0.84
N LYS A 60 -5.52 -20.62 -2.16
CA LYS A 60 -6.54 -21.35 -2.90
C LYS A 60 -6.01 -22.27 -3.99
N VAL A 61 -4.87 -22.93 -3.82
CA VAL A 61 -4.53 -24.14 -4.61
C VAL A 61 -3.60 -25.06 -3.81
N GLU A 62 -4.15 -25.80 -2.86
CA GLU A 62 -3.61 -27.13 -2.52
C GLU A 62 -4.69 -28.13 -2.94
N VAL A 63 -4.51 -28.72 -4.12
CA VAL A 63 -5.30 -29.86 -4.58
C VAL A 63 -4.56 -31.10 -4.10
N PRO A 64 -5.13 -31.93 -3.20
CA PRO A 64 -4.54 -33.23 -2.88
C PRO A 64 -4.78 -34.17 -4.06
N GLU A 65 -3.73 -34.86 -4.53
CA GLU A 65 -3.84 -36.07 -5.35
C GLU A 65 -4.49 -37.23 -4.57
#